data_AF-A0A916GS82-F1
#
_entry.id   AF-A0A916GS82-F1
#
_cell.length_a   1.000
_cell.length_b   1.000
_cell.length_c   1.000
_cell.angle_alpha   90.00
_cell.angle_beta   90.00
_cell.angle_gamma   90.00
#
_symmetry.space_group_name_H-M   'P 1'
#
loop_
_entity.id
_entity.type
_entity.pdbx_description
1 polymer ?
#
loop_
_entity_poly.entity_id
_entity_poly.type
_entity_poly.pdbx_seq_one_letter_code
_entity_poly.pdbx_strand_id
1 'polypeptide(L)'
;MFKQLVYCTGLAILLLTTGAARADEASVRKAVEAWMGGKVDGVKKTSLLGLYEIQSGNEIYYTDEKVSLIIDGSIIDTRTRTNLTQERLNKLSAIKFSDLPLELAVKTVRGDGKRVIATFEDPNCGYCKKLAKEM
;
A
#
# COMPACT_ATOMS: atom_id res chain seq x y z
N MET A 1 -48.99 43.29 15.48
CA MET A 1 -48.00 44.26 16.02
C MET A 1 -47.33 43.60 17.23
N PHE A 2 -46.01 43.75 17.40
CA PHE A 2 -45.07 42.96 18.24
C PHE A 2 -44.68 41.57 17.68
N LYS A 3 -43.93 41.46 16.57
CA LYS A 3 -42.44 41.57 16.45
C LYS A 3 -41.70 40.71 17.49
N GLN A 4 -41.21 39.53 17.07
CA GLN A 4 -39.78 39.30 16.79
C GLN A 4 -38.86 39.52 18.01
N LEU A 5 -38.82 38.52 18.88
CA LEU A 5 -37.80 38.25 19.91
C LEU A 5 -38.23 36.87 20.43
N VAL A 6 -37.69 35.73 19.99
CA VAL A 6 -36.43 35.13 20.46
C VAL A 6 -35.98 34.13 19.40
N TYR A 7 -35.29 34.63 18.37
CA TYR A 7 -34.39 33.87 17.52
C TYR A 7 -33.01 33.96 18.18
N CYS A 8 -32.66 33.08 19.14
CA CYS A 8 -31.30 33.06 19.72
C CYS A 8 -30.96 31.82 20.59
N THR A 9 -31.41 30.63 20.19
CA THR A 9 -30.76 29.37 20.58
C THR A 9 -30.40 28.69 19.26
N GLY A 10 -29.30 29.01 18.57
CA GLY A 10 -27.93 28.99 19.09
C GLY A 10 -27.63 27.56 19.56
N LEU A 11 -26.73 26.76 19.01
CA LEU A 11 -25.70 26.91 18.00
C LEU A 11 -25.16 25.47 17.85
N ALA A 12 -24.90 25.01 16.63
CA ALA A 12 -23.97 23.93 16.31
C ALA A 12 -24.08 22.58 17.08
N ILE A 13 -24.81 21.62 16.52
CA ILE A 13 -24.33 20.22 16.58
C ILE A 13 -23.16 20.15 15.60
N LEU A 14 -21.97 20.50 16.11
CA LEU A 14 -20.70 20.42 15.41
C LEU A 14 -20.42 18.95 15.13
N LEU A 15 -20.33 18.62 13.84
CA LEU A 15 -19.76 17.37 13.34
C LEU A 15 -18.43 17.12 14.05
N LEU A 16 -18.40 16.16 14.97
CA LEU A 16 -17.17 15.48 15.37
C LEU A 16 -16.80 14.50 14.26
N THR A 17 -16.35 15.05 13.13
CA THR A 17 -15.52 14.28 12.19
C THR A 17 -14.18 14.04 12.87
N THR A 18 -14.00 12.83 13.36
CA THR A 18 -12.77 12.28 13.92
C THR A 18 -11.64 12.34 12.88
N GLY A 19 -10.91 13.47 12.86
CA GLY A 19 -9.72 13.69 12.02
C GLY A 19 -8.39 13.25 12.66
N ALA A 20 -8.41 12.48 13.75
CA ALA A 20 -7.25 12.23 14.60
C ALA A 20 -6.26 11.15 14.09
N ALA A 21 -6.39 10.65 12.85
CA ALA A 21 -5.51 9.58 12.36
C ALA A 21 -4.41 10.05 11.37
N ARG A 22 -4.36 11.35 11.01
CA ARG A 22 -3.40 11.86 10.00
C ARG A 22 -2.24 12.68 10.54
N ALA A 23 -2.34 13.23 11.75
CA ALA A 23 -1.27 14.05 12.31
C ALA A 23 0.01 13.23 12.55
N ASP A 24 -0.14 11.98 13.00
CA ASP A 24 0.98 11.14 13.41
C ASP A 24 1.74 10.53 12.21
N GLU A 25 1.05 10.18 11.12
CA GLU A 25 1.74 9.60 9.94
C GLU A 25 2.64 10.63 9.24
N ALA A 26 2.23 11.89 9.21
CA ALA A 26 3.01 12.96 8.59
C ALA A 26 4.25 13.33 9.39
N SER A 27 4.17 13.31 10.73
CA SER A 27 5.33 13.54 11.61
C SER A 27 6.31 12.37 11.52
N VAL A 28 5.83 11.13 11.58
CA VAL A 28 6.64 9.91 11.40
C VAL A 28 7.34 9.94 10.04
N ARG A 29 6.61 10.25 8.95
CA ARG A 29 7.22 10.40 7.62
C ARG A 29 8.40 11.35 7.62
N LYS A 30 8.24 12.56 8.15
CA LYS A 30 9.33 13.55 8.19
C LYS A 30 10.54 13.06 8.99
N ALA A 31 10.31 12.43 10.13
CA ALA A 31 11.38 11.91 10.97
C ALA A 31 12.14 10.75 10.29
N VAL A 32 11.40 9.84 9.65
CA VAL A 32 11.98 8.73 8.88
C VAL A 32 12.79 9.23 7.68
N GLU A 33 12.24 10.16 6.90
CA GLU A 33 12.94 10.73 5.74
C GLU A 33 14.23 11.45 6.17
N ALA A 34 14.20 12.15 7.31
CA ALA A 34 15.38 12.80 7.88
C ALA A 34 16.44 11.79 8.34
N TRP A 35 16.02 10.67 8.95
CA TRP A 35 16.93 9.61 9.39
C TRP A 35 17.55 8.86 8.20
N MET A 36 16.78 8.54 7.16
CA MET A 36 17.27 7.83 5.97
C MET A 36 18.02 8.73 4.98
N GLY A 37 17.92 10.05 5.11
CA GLY A 37 18.50 11.00 4.15
C GLY A 37 17.86 10.94 2.76
N GLY A 38 16.61 10.49 2.68
CA GLY A 38 15.91 10.26 1.42
C GLY A 38 14.40 10.27 1.58
N LYS A 39 13.67 10.36 0.47
CA LYS A 39 12.20 10.33 0.47
C LYS A 39 11.69 8.90 0.59
N VAL A 40 10.53 8.75 1.22
CA VAL A 40 9.80 7.47 1.29
C VAL A 40 8.54 7.52 0.45
N ASP A 41 8.15 6.38 -0.09
CA ASP A 41 6.93 6.26 -0.90
C ASP A 41 5.70 6.41 0.01
N GLY A 42 5.73 5.74 1.16
CA GLY A 42 4.58 5.59 2.03
C GLY A 42 4.96 5.51 3.50
N VAL A 43 4.11 6.06 4.36
CA VAL A 43 4.09 5.77 5.78
C VAL A 43 2.64 5.51 6.16
N LYS A 44 2.39 4.42 6.89
CA LYS A 44 1.05 4.04 7.30
C LYS A 44 1.06 3.40 8.68
N LYS A 45 0.15 3.79 9.57
CA LYS A 45 -0.03 3.09 10.84
C LYS A 45 -0.58 1.69 10.59
N THR A 46 0.08 0.68 11.15
CA THR A 46 -0.34 -0.71 11.06
C THR A 46 -1.28 -1.06 12.20
N SER A 47 -2.09 -2.10 12.03
CA SER A 47 -2.84 -2.71 13.14
C SER A 47 -1.97 -3.62 14.03
N LEU A 48 -0.68 -3.75 13.72
CA LEU A 48 0.24 -4.67 14.37
C LEU A 48 1.07 -3.92 15.40
N LEU A 49 0.87 -4.22 16.68
CA LEU A 49 1.74 -3.75 17.78
C LEU A 49 1.94 -2.23 17.85
N GLY A 50 1.02 -1.43 17.28
CA GLY A 50 1.15 0.02 17.21
C GLY A 50 2.26 0.53 16.29
N LEU A 51 2.82 -0.32 15.44
CA LEU A 51 3.91 0.02 14.53
C LEU A 51 3.42 0.82 13.32
N TYR A 52 4.32 1.62 12.76
CA TYR A 52 4.18 2.29 11.48
C TYR A 52 4.97 1.51 10.43
N GLU A 53 4.32 1.25 9.31
CA GLU A 53 4.92 0.71 8.10
C GLU A 53 5.51 1.85 7.28
N ILE A 54 6.77 1.70 6.88
CA ILE A 54 7.50 2.61 5.99
C ILE A 54 7.73 1.85 4.70
N GLN A 55 7.24 2.40 3.59
CA GLN A 55 7.51 1.87 2.26
C GLN A 55 8.63 2.67 1.60
N SER A 56 9.67 1.97 1.17
CA SER A 56 10.79 2.53 0.41
C SER A 56 11.15 1.59 -0.74
N GLY A 57 10.70 1.91 -1.95
CA GLY A 57 10.80 1.07 -3.12
C GLY A 57 10.07 -0.27 -2.94
N ASN A 58 10.84 -1.35 -3.06
CA ASN A 58 10.37 -2.73 -2.91
C ASN A 58 10.55 -3.28 -1.48
N GLU A 59 10.89 -2.43 -0.53
CA GLU A 59 11.12 -2.80 0.86
C GLU A 59 10.10 -2.15 1.78
N ILE A 60 9.85 -2.85 2.88
CA ILE A 60 9.01 -2.37 3.97
C ILE A 60 9.81 -2.45 5.26
N TYR A 61 9.90 -1.32 5.95
CA TYR A 61 10.45 -1.23 7.30
C TYR A 61 9.33 -0.94 8.29
N TYR A 62 9.56 -1.25 9.56
CA TYR A 62 8.65 -0.89 10.63
C TYR A 62 9.31 -0.01 11.68
N THR A 63 8.54 0.90 12.25
CA THR A 63 9.01 1.81 13.30
C THR A 63 7.92 2.07 14.33
N ASP A 64 8.31 2.55 15.51
CA ASP A 64 7.38 3.09 16.48
C ASP A 64 7.02 4.56 16.17
N GLU A 65 6.02 5.10 16.85
CA GLU A 65 5.55 6.48 16.61
C GLU A 65 6.63 7.55 16.80
N LYS A 66 7.63 7.28 17.64
CA LYS A 66 8.72 8.23 17.93
C LYS A 66 9.93 8.07 17.00
N VAL A 67 9.89 7.09 16.08
CA VAL A 67 11.02 6.74 15.20
C VAL A 67 12.30 6.48 16.00
N SER A 68 12.14 5.78 17.13
CA SER A 68 13.23 5.43 18.04
C SER A 68 13.90 4.10 17.69
N LEU A 69 13.19 3.26 16.95
CA LEU A 69 13.67 1.98 16.44
C LEU A 69 13.26 1.78 14.99
N ILE A 70 14.08 1.03 14.25
CA ILE A 70 13.75 0.54 12.92
C ILE A 70 13.85 -0.97 12.96
N ILE A 71 12.81 -1.63 12.47
CA ILE A 71 12.75 -3.08 12.29
C ILE A 71 12.85 -3.33 10.80
N ASP A 72 13.94 -3.98 10.41
CA ASP A 72 14.17 -4.49 9.07
C ASP A 72 13.93 -6.00 9.09
N GLY A 73 12.90 -6.44 8.38
CA GLY A 73 12.53 -7.85 8.29
C GLY A 73 11.05 -8.08 8.05
N SER A 74 10.67 -9.35 8.06
CA SER A 74 9.28 -9.78 7.83
C SER A 74 8.54 -10.03 9.13
N ILE A 75 7.27 -9.59 9.18
CA ILE A 75 6.33 -10.01 10.22
C ILE A 75 5.58 -11.24 9.72
N ILE A 76 5.72 -12.35 10.45
CA ILE A 76 5.06 -13.62 10.15
C ILE A 76 3.98 -13.87 11.20
N ASP A 77 2.72 -14.02 10.77
CA ASP A 77 1.66 -14.53 11.62
C ASP A 77 1.95 -16.00 11.94
N THR A 78 2.21 -16.31 13.20
CA THR A 78 2.61 -17.66 13.64
C THR A 78 1.47 -18.67 13.62
N ARG A 79 0.21 -18.20 13.69
CA ARG A 79 -0.98 -19.04 13.67
C ARG A 79 -1.31 -19.49 12.25
N THR A 80 -1.21 -18.58 11.28
CA THR A 80 -1.51 -18.90 9.87
C THR A 80 -0.25 -19.24 9.05
N ARG A 81 0.95 -19.01 9.61
CA ARG A 81 2.25 -19.07 8.93
C ARG A 81 2.33 -18.13 7.72
N THR A 82 1.56 -17.04 7.74
CA THR A 82 1.51 -16.07 6.65
C THR A 82 2.56 -14.98 6.87
N ASN A 83 3.38 -14.71 5.85
CA ASN A 83 4.25 -13.54 5.84
C ASN A 83 3.41 -12.30 5.47
N LEU A 84 3.06 -11.50 6.47
CA LEU A 84 2.21 -10.31 6.32
C LEU A 84 2.92 -9.20 5.55
N THR A 85 4.24 -9.08 5.72
CA THR A 85 5.07 -8.13 4.97
C THR A 85 5.09 -8.48 3.49
N GLN A 86 5.24 -9.76 3.14
CA GLN A 86 5.20 -10.20 1.74
C GLN A 86 3.81 -10.00 1.13
N GLU A 87 2.74 -10.31 1.86
CA GLU A 87 1.38 -10.06 1.39
C GLU A 87 1.16 -8.56 1.11
N ARG A 88 1.71 -7.70 1.97
CA ARG A 88 1.66 -6.26 1.79
C ARG A 88 2.43 -5.81 0.55
N LEU A 89 3.66 -6.28 0.37
CA LEU A 89 4.45 -6.01 -0.83
C LEU A 89 3.71 -6.45 -2.09
N ASN A 90 3.12 -7.64 -2.10
CA ASN A 90 2.33 -8.14 -3.23
C ASN A 90 1.12 -7.25 -3.54
N LYS A 91 0.48 -6.68 -2.53
CA LYS A 91 -0.63 -5.72 -2.72
C LYS A 91 -0.16 -4.39 -3.27
N LEU A 92 1.02 -3.92 -2.84
CA LEU A 92 1.60 -2.65 -3.29
C LEU A 92 2.16 -2.75 -4.71
N SER A 93 2.72 -3.89 -5.08
CA SER A 93 3.25 -4.16 -6.43
C SER A 93 2.19 -4.69 -7.41
N ALA A 94 0.96 -4.93 -6.96
CA ALA A 94 -0.11 -5.43 -7.81
C ALA A 94 -0.48 -4.41 -8.89
N ILE A 95 -0.34 -4.83 -10.14
CA ILE A 95 -0.79 -4.08 -11.31
C ILE A 95 -2.19 -4.55 -11.66
N LYS A 96 -3.14 -3.63 -11.88
CA LYS A 96 -4.46 -4.01 -12.39
C LYS A 96 -4.30 -4.51 -13.81
N PHE A 97 -4.85 -5.68 -14.10
CA PHE A 97 -4.76 -6.27 -15.44
C PHE A 97 -5.32 -5.36 -16.54
N SER A 98 -6.33 -4.54 -16.21
CA SER A 98 -6.93 -3.53 -17.10
C SER A 98 -5.97 -2.42 -17.53
N ASP A 99 -4.94 -2.18 -16.73
CA ASP A 99 -4.00 -1.08 -16.93
C ASP A 99 -2.81 -1.54 -17.80
N LEU A 100 -2.77 -2.82 -18.18
CA LEU A 100 -1.76 -3.37 -19.06
C LEU A 100 -2.01 -2.90 -20.51
N PRO A 101 -0.97 -2.44 -21.24
CA PRO A 101 -1.07 -2.06 -22.65
C PRO A 101 -1.14 -3.32 -23.54
N LEU A 102 -2.28 -4.00 -23.54
CA LEU A 102 -2.47 -5.27 -24.24
C LEU A 102 -2.33 -5.15 -25.76
N GLU A 103 -2.45 -3.94 -26.30
CA GLU A 103 -2.18 -3.62 -27.71
C GLU A 103 -0.71 -3.80 -28.11
N LEU A 104 0.22 -3.75 -27.14
CA LEU A 104 1.65 -4.03 -27.36
C LEU A 104 1.99 -5.50 -27.11
N ALA A 105 1.03 -6.32 -26.69
CA ALA A 105 1.26 -7.69 -26.28
C ALA A 105 1.18 -8.68 -27.45
N VAL A 106 2.03 -9.71 -27.42
CA VAL A 106 1.90 -10.88 -28.29
C VAL A 106 0.89 -11.84 -27.67
N LYS A 107 -0.34 -11.86 -28.20
CA LYS A 107 -1.43 -12.68 -27.67
C LYS A 107 -1.37 -14.12 -28.19
N THR A 108 -1.29 -15.09 -27.28
CA THR A 108 -1.43 -16.52 -27.58
C THR A 108 -2.61 -17.10 -26.80
N VAL A 109 -3.45 -17.91 -27.44
CA VAL A 109 -4.63 -18.54 -26.80
C VAL A 109 -4.52 -20.06 -26.92
N ARG A 110 -4.74 -20.76 -25.81
CA ARG A 110 -4.78 -22.24 -25.74
C ARG A 110 -6.07 -22.69 -25.06
N GLY A 111 -6.74 -23.68 -25.64
CA GLY A 111 -8.05 -24.14 -25.14
C GLY A 111 -9.12 -23.05 -25.26
N ASP A 112 -9.89 -22.83 -24.19
CA ASP A 112 -11.02 -21.90 -24.16
C ASP A 112 -10.68 -20.49 -23.64
N GLY A 113 -9.42 -20.25 -23.25
CA GLY A 113 -8.95 -18.92 -22.82
C GLY A 113 -9.53 -18.40 -21.51
N LYS A 114 -10.16 -19.25 -20.67
CA LYS A 114 -10.75 -18.81 -19.38
C LYS A 114 -9.74 -18.23 -18.38
N ARG A 115 -8.48 -18.65 -18.46
CA ARG A 115 -7.39 -18.15 -17.61
C ARG A 115 -6.48 -17.26 -18.44
N VAL A 116 -6.25 -16.05 -17.95
CA VAL A 116 -5.41 -15.06 -18.60
C VAL A 116 -4.18 -14.83 -17.74
N ILE A 117 -3.02 -14.90 -18.35
CA ILE A 117 -1.73 -14.57 -17.75
C ILE A 117 -1.01 -13.58 -18.66
N ALA A 118 -0.34 -12.60 -18.07
CA ALA A 118 0.56 -11.70 -18.78
C ALA A 118 1.99 -11.98 -18.29
N THR A 119 2.90 -12.26 -19.23
CA THR A 119 4.32 -12.45 -18.95
C THR A 119 5.10 -11.29 -19.55
N PHE A 120 6.04 -10.73 -18.78
CA PHE A 120 6.98 -9.73 -19.25
C PHE A 120 8.29 -10.44 -19.55
N GLU A 121 8.62 -10.59 -20.84
CA GLU A 121 9.69 -11.47 -21.30
C GLU A 121 10.78 -10.70 -22.05
N ASP A 122 12.01 -11.17 -21.90
CA ASP A 122 13.17 -10.73 -22.69
C ASP A 122 13.47 -11.79 -23.78
N PRO A 123 13.56 -11.41 -25.07
CA PRO A 123 13.93 -12.33 -26.16
C PRO A 123 15.25 -13.08 -25.96
N ASN A 124 16.15 -12.58 -25.11
CA ASN A 124 17.43 -13.21 -24.80
C ASN A 124 17.36 -14.15 -23.59
N CYS A 125 16.27 -14.13 -22.81
CA CYS A 125 16.12 -14.97 -21.64
C CYS A 125 15.82 -16.43 -22.03
N GLY A 126 16.74 -17.34 -21.68
CA GLY A 126 16.57 -18.78 -21.94
C GLY A 126 15.35 -19.39 -21.22
N TYR A 127 15.03 -18.91 -20.01
CA TYR A 127 13.85 -19.35 -19.27
C TYR A 127 12.55 -18.88 -19.91
N CYS A 128 12.49 -17.66 -20.44
CA CYS A 128 11.33 -17.18 -21.21
C CYS A 128 11.10 -18.06 -22.46
N LYS A 129 12.18 -18.40 -23.19
CA LYS A 129 12.08 -19.33 -24.33
C LYS A 129 11.59 -20.72 -23.95
N LYS A 130 12.00 -21.23 -22.79
CA LYS A 130 11.52 -22.51 -22.26
C LYS A 130 10.04 -22.41 -21.90
N LEU A 131 9.67 -21.37 -21.14
CA LEU A 131 8.30 -21.10 -20.75
C LEU A 131 7.38 -21.01 -21.97
N ALA A 132 7.74 -20.25 -23.00
CA ALA A 132 6.96 -20.11 -24.24
C ALA A 132 6.75 -21.43 -25.01
N LYS A 133 7.62 -22.43 -24.83
CA LYS A 133 7.46 -23.77 -25.42
C LYS A 133 6.55 -24.67 -24.59
N GLU A 134 6.60 -24.53 -23.27
CA GLU A 134 5.89 -25.39 -22.31
C GLU A 134 4.49 -24.88 -21.97
N MET A 135 4.32 -23.56 -21.84
CA MET A 135 3.03 -22.87 -21.81
C MET A 135 2.34 -23.07 -23.11
#